data_AF-A0A9W6MR05-F1
#
_entry.id   AF-A0A9W6MR05-F1
#
_cell.length_a   1.000
_cell.length_b   1.000
_cell.length_c   1.000
_cell.angle_alpha   90.00
_cell.angle_beta   90.00
_cell.angle_gamma   90.00
#
_symmetry.space_group_name_H-M   'P 1'
#
loop_
_entity.id
_entity.type
_entity.pdbx_description
1 polymer ?
#
loop_
_entity_poly.entity_id
_entity_poly.type
_entity_poly.pdbx_seq_one_letter_code
_entity_poly.pdbx_strand_id
1 'polypeptide(L)'
;MDAGYISALAALAGSAIGALASFATTWLTQHAQERATLLEQDRARREALYGEFIREASTLFGDAFRHELDDPAKLVNLYAIVNKIRLFGEAGTLAEAERVMQRIGETYFSPNKDLAAFADIRHAGDLDPLCDFSHACRAELAIARR
;
A
#
# COMPACT_ATOMS: atom_id res chain seq x y z
N MET A 1 24.18 -13.46 62.73
CA MET A 1 24.28 -13.15 61.29
C MET A 1 24.57 -11.67 61.17
N ASP A 2 25.72 -11.29 60.60
CA ASP A 2 26.14 -9.89 60.50
C ASP A 2 25.30 -9.13 59.46
N ALA A 3 24.92 -7.90 59.80
CA ALA A 3 24.11 -7.01 58.95
C ALA A 3 24.68 -6.83 57.53
N GLY A 4 26.00 -6.97 57.36
CA GLY A 4 26.68 -6.91 56.06
C GLY A 4 26.26 -8.01 55.08
N TYR A 5 25.98 -9.23 55.56
CA TYR A 5 25.54 -10.34 54.69
C TYR A 5 24.12 -10.10 54.15
N ILE A 6 23.22 -9.62 55.00
CA ILE A 6 21.84 -9.29 54.61
C ILE A 6 21.84 -8.17 53.58
N SER A 7 22.68 -7.15 53.77
CA SER A 7 22.79 -6.01 52.85
C SER A 7 23.39 -6.39 51.50
N ALA A 8 24.43 -7.24 51.47
CA ALA A 8 25.02 -7.73 50.22
C ALA A 8 24.05 -8.61 49.43
N LEU A 9 23.29 -9.48 50.11
CA LEU A 9 22.29 -10.33 49.48
C LEU A 9 21.12 -9.50 48.92
N ALA A 10 20.69 -8.46 49.65
CA ALA A 10 19.67 -7.51 49.18
C ALA A 10 20.13 -6.72 47.95
N ALA A 11 21.40 -6.28 47.92
CA ALA A 11 21.97 -5.59 46.76
C ALA A 11 22.05 -6.49 45.51
N LEU A 12 22.45 -7.76 45.69
CA LEU A 12 22.47 -8.76 44.62
C LEU A 12 21.07 -9.11 44.12
N ALA A 13 20.08 -9.21 45.01
CA ALA A 13 18.69 -9.43 44.62
C ALA A 13 18.14 -8.24 43.83
N GLY A 14 18.42 -7.00 44.27
CA GLY A 14 18.03 -5.79 43.58
C GLY A 14 18.66 -5.67 42.17
N SER A 15 19.93 -6.01 42.03
CA SER A 15 20.61 -5.99 40.73
C SER A 15 20.11 -7.10 39.80
N ALA A 16 19.83 -8.30 40.32
CA ALA A 16 19.26 -9.39 39.54
C ALA A 16 17.86 -9.04 39.00
N ILE A 17 17.00 -8.48 39.86
CA ILE A 17 15.66 -8.01 39.46
C ILE A 17 15.79 -6.88 38.43
N GLY A 18 16.69 -5.92 38.66
CA GLY A 18 16.96 -4.83 37.72
C GLY A 18 17.41 -5.35 36.36
N ALA A 19 18.35 -6.29 36.31
CA ALA A 19 18.85 -6.89 35.08
C ALA A 19 17.75 -7.66 34.31
N LEU A 20 16.93 -8.44 35.02
CA LEU A 20 15.78 -9.14 34.41
C LEU A 20 14.73 -8.18 33.88
N ALA A 21 14.42 -7.11 34.62
CA ALA A 21 13.51 -6.07 34.16
C ALA A 21 14.05 -5.34 32.93
N SER A 22 15.34 -5.00 32.91
CA SER A 22 16.01 -4.39 31.74
C SER A 22 15.95 -5.33 30.53
N PHE A 23 16.30 -6.61 30.72
CA PHE A 23 16.24 -7.61 29.65
C PHE A 23 14.83 -7.77 29.08
N ALA A 24 13.82 -7.91 29.95
CA ALA A 24 12.42 -8.00 29.54
C ALA A 24 11.97 -6.75 28.77
N THR A 25 12.35 -5.57 29.25
CA THR A 25 12.04 -4.29 28.60
C THR A 25 12.70 -4.20 27.22
N THR A 26 13.97 -4.56 27.10
CA THR A 26 14.69 -4.59 25.82
C THR A 26 14.05 -5.56 24.84
N TRP A 27 13.71 -6.77 25.28
CA TRP A 27 13.07 -7.77 24.43
C TRP A 27 11.70 -7.31 23.94
N LEU A 28 10.85 -6.77 24.82
CA LEU A 28 9.56 -6.19 24.46
C LEU A 28 9.71 -5.03 23.47
N THR A 29 10.68 -4.14 23.72
CA THR A 29 10.94 -2.98 22.87
C THR A 29 11.44 -3.40 21.48
N GLN A 30 12.41 -4.32 21.42
CA GLN A 30 12.96 -4.82 20.17
C GLN A 30 11.88 -5.50 19.33
N HIS A 31 11.07 -6.38 19.93
CA HIS A 31 9.98 -7.01 19.19
C HIS A 31 8.90 -6.03 18.73
N ALA A 32 8.58 -5.01 19.52
CA ALA A 32 7.67 -3.96 19.09
C ALA A 32 8.25 -3.17 17.90
N GLN A 33 9.55 -2.85 17.94
CA GLN A 33 10.25 -2.14 16.86
C GLN A 33 10.34 -2.97 15.58
N GLU A 34 10.65 -4.27 15.67
CA GLU A 34 10.70 -5.17 14.51
C GLU A 34 9.34 -5.24 13.80
N ARG A 35 8.25 -5.42 14.56
CA ARG A 35 6.89 -5.44 14.00
C ARG A 35 6.52 -4.12 13.34
N ALA A 36 6.81 -3.00 14.00
CA ALA A 36 6.58 -1.68 13.43
C ALA A 36 7.36 -1.48 12.11
N THR A 37 8.61 -1.95 12.06
CA THR A 37 9.45 -1.85 10.86
C THR A 37 8.88 -2.66 9.70
N LEU A 38 8.41 -3.89 9.96
CA LEU A 38 7.80 -4.74 8.93
C LEU A 38 6.52 -4.10 8.37
N LEU A 39 5.65 -3.56 9.24
CA LEU A 39 4.43 -2.88 8.81
C LEU A 39 4.72 -1.65 7.95
N GLU A 40 5.72 -0.84 8.32
CA GLU A 40 6.14 0.31 7.53
C GLU A 40 6.73 -0.10 6.17
N GLN A 41 7.51 -1.19 6.12
CA GLN A 41 8.05 -1.71 4.86
C GLN A 41 6.95 -2.23 3.93
N ASP A 42 5.98 -2.97 4.46
CA ASP A 42 4.85 -3.47 3.68
C ASP A 42 3.97 -2.32 3.18
N ARG A 43 3.72 -1.32 4.03
CA ARG A 43 3.02 -0.09 3.67
C ARG A 43 3.74 0.64 2.54
N ALA A 44 5.03 0.90 2.68
CA ALA A 44 5.82 1.60 1.68
C ALA A 44 5.85 0.85 0.33
N ARG A 45 5.91 -0.49 0.38
CA ARG A 45 5.83 -1.34 -0.82
C ARG A 45 4.49 -1.19 -1.53
N ARG A 46 3.38 -1.25 -0.79
CA ARG A 46 2.03 -1.07 -1.35
C ARG A 46 1.82 0.34 -1.89
N GLU A 47 2.27 1.36 -1.18
CA GLU A 47 2.20 2.75 -1.64
C GLU A 47 2.95 2.96 -2.96
N ALA A 48 4.17 2.42 -3.07
CA ALA A 48 4.94 2.47 -4.31
C ALA A 48 4.23 1.73 -5.46
N LEU A 49 3.69 0.55 -5.19
CA LEU A 49 2.96 -0.25 -6.17
C LEU A 49 1.68 0.43 -6.66
N TYR A 50 0.90 1.02 -5.76
CA TYR A 50 -0.33 1.74 -6.11
C TYR A 50 -0.01 3.03 -6.89
N GLY A 51 1.07 3.72 -6.54
CA GLY A 51 1.58 4.83 -7.32
C GLY A 51 2.06 4.42 -8.72
N GLU A 52 2.66 3.24 -8.87
CA GLU A 52 3.02 2.66 -10.17
C GLU A 52 1.78 2.43 -11.03
N PHE A 53 0.75 1.80 -10.48
CA PHE A 53 -0.51 1.57 -11.17
C PHE A 53 -1.21 2.86 -11.58
N ILE A 54 -1.37 3.83 -10.67
CA ILE A 54 -2.03 5.11 -10.97
C ILE A 54 -1.34 5.83 -12.13
N ARG A 55 0.00 5.84 -12.16
CA ARG A 55 0.77 6.48 -13.21
C ARG A 55 0.54 5.82 -14.57
N GLU A 56 0.62 4.49 -14.61
CA GLU A 56 0.43 3.74 -15.85
C GLU A 56 -1.00 3.87 -16.36
N ALA A 57 -1.98 3.65 -15.49
CA ALA A 57 -3.39 3.77 -15.82
C ALA A 57 -3.77 5.18 -16.29
N SER A 58 -3.27 6.24 -15.64
CA SER A 58 -3.53 7.62 -16.07
C SER A 58 -2.98 7.90 -17.47
N THR A 59 -1.76 7.40 -17.75
CA THR A 59 -1.13 7.54 -19.06
C THR A 59 -1.95 6.85 -20.15
N LEU A 60 -2.33 5.59 -19.91
CA LEU A 60 -3.10 4.80 -20.86
C LEU A 60 -4.52 5.32 -21.05
N PHE A 61 -5.16 5.79 -19.97
CA PHE A 61 -6.47 6.41 -20.07
C PHE A 61 -6.41 7.66 -20.94
N GLY A 62 -5.45 8.56 -20.71
CA GLY A 62 -5.28 9.76 -21.55
C GLY A 62 -4.94 9.46 -23.01
N ASP A 63 -4.17 8.39 -23.27
CA ASP A 63 -3.85 7.91 -24.61
C ASP A 63 -5.09 7.37 -25.34
N ALA A 64 -5.87 6.52 -24.66
CA ALA A 64 -7.09 5.90 -25.18
C ALA A 64 -8.19 6.90 -25.57
N PHE A 65 -8.15 8.15 -25.10
CA PHE A 65 -9.11 9.17 -25.53
C PHE A 65 -8.90 9.62 -26.99
N ARG A 66 -7.65 9.60 -27.46
CA ARG A 66 -7.27 10.17 -28.76
C ARG A 66 -6.78 9.13 -29.76
N HIS A 67 -6.39 7.95 -29.28
CA HIS A 67 -5.77 6.93 -30.09
C HIS A 67 -6.45 5.58 -29.86
N GLU A 68 -6.54 4.82 -30.95
CA GLU A 68 -6.78 3.38 -30.87
C GLU A 68 -5.54 2.69 -30.27
N LEU A 69 -5.70 1.45 -29.82
CA LEU A 69 -4.59 0.68 -29.28
C LEU A 69 -3.58 0.35 -30.40
N ASP A 70 -2.52 1.15 -30.48
CA ASP A 70 -1.43 1.03 -31.46
C ASP A 70 -0.40 -0.04 -31.08
N ASP A 71 -0.11 -0.17 -29.78
CA ASP A 71 0.82 -1.12 -29.22
C ASP A 71 0.18 -1.88 -28.04
N PRO A 72 -0.16 -3.18 -28.20
CA PRO A 72 -0.73 -3.98 -27.13
C PRO A 72 0.24 -4.22 -25.96
N ALA A 73 1.55 -4.00 -26.12
CA ALA A 73 2.51 -4.12 -25.01
C ALA A 73 2.22 -3.12 -23.87
N LYS A 74 1.59 -1.98 -24.18
CA LYS A 74 1.13 -0.99 -23.21
C LYS A 74 0.16 -1.61 -22.18
N LEU A 75 -0.82 -2.40 -22.63
CA LEU A 75 -1.76 -3.08 -21.73
C LEU A 75 -1.10 -4.25 -20.98
N VAL A 76 -0.05 -4.86 -21.54
CA VAL A 76 0.72 -5.92 -20.86
C VAL A 76 1.41 -5.37 -19.61
N ASN A 77 1.98 -4.16 -19.68
CA ASN A 77 2.60 -3.53 -18.51
C ASN A 77 1.56 -3.24 -17.40
N LEU A 78 0.41 -2.67 -17.77
CA LEU A 78 -0.70 -2.46 -16.84
C LEU A 78 -1.17 -3.79 -16.20
N TYR A 79 -1.32 -4.84 -17.00
CA TYR A 79 -1.66 -6.18 -16.52
C TYR A 79 -0.61 -6.76 -15.56
N ALA A 80 0.67 -6.54 -15.83
CA ALA A 80 1.75 -6.97 -14.93
C ALA A 80 1.64 -6.26 -13.57
N ILE A 81 1.31 -4.97 -13.54
CA ILE A 81 1.09 -4.22 -12.30
C ILE A 81 -0.14 -4.76 -11.55
N VAL A 82 -1.24 -5.07 -12.23
CA VAL A 82 -2.42 -5.72 -11.61
C VAL A 82 -2.03 -7.06 -10.95
N ASN A 83 -1.18 -7.87 -11.60
CA ASN A 83 -0.70 -9.12 -11.01
C ASN A 83 0.21 -8.89 -9.80
N LYS A 84 1.01 -7.82 -9.77
CA LYS A 84 1.73 -7.42 -8.55
C LYS A 84 0.75 -7.01 -7.44
N ILE A 85 -0.31 -6.26 -7.76
CA ILE A 85 -1.37 -5.90 -6.79
C ILE A 85 -2.04 -7.16 -6.25
N ARG A 86 -2.28 -8.16 -7.09
CA ARG A 86 -2.83 -9.46 -6.65
C ARG A 86 -1.95 -10.18 -5.62
N LEU A 87 -0.64 -9.97 -5.67
CA LEU A 87 0.30 -10.57 -4.69
C LEU A 87 0.33 -9.81 -3.37
N PHE A 88 0.21 -8.48 -3.40
CA PHE A 88 0.53 -7.63 -2.24
C PHE A 88 -0.64 -6.83 -1.67
N GLY A 89 -1.70 -6.61 -2.45
CA GLY A 89 -2.84 -5.78 -2.08
C GLY A 89 -4.02 -6.58 -1.55
N GLU A 90 -4.99 -5.87 -0.99
CA GLU A 90 -6.23 -6.47 -0.52
C GLU A 90 -7.22 -6.71 -1.66
N ALA A 91 -8.19 -7.60 -1.43
CA ALA A 91 -9.19 -7.98 -2.41
C ALA A 91 -9.99 -6.79 -2.95
N GLY A 92 -10.28 -5.79 -2.11
CA GLY A 92 -10.97 -4.56 -2.53
C GLY A 92 -10.13 -3.74 -3.52
N THR A 93 -8.86 -3.52 -3.22
CA THR A 93 -7.93 -2.78 -4.08
C THR A 93 -7.67 -3.51 -5.41
N LEU A 94 -7.54 -4.84 -5.36
CA LEU A 94 -7.41 -5.65 -6.58
C LEU A 94 -8.65 -5.53 -7.48
N ALA A 95 -9.86 -5.64 -6.90
CA ALA A 95 -11.10 -5.55 -7.67
C ALA A 95 -11.21 -4.20 -8.40
N GLU A 96 -10.86 -3.10 -7.73
CA GLU A 96 -10.87 -1.77 -8.37
C GLU A 96 -9.76 -1.62 -9.42
N ALA A 97 -8.59 -2.21 -9.23
CA ALA A 97 -7.54 -2.23 -10.25
C ALA A 97 -7.99 -2.97 -11.53
N GLU A 98 -8.68 -4.10 -11.37
CA GLU A 98 -9.23 -4.87 -12.49
C GLU A 98 -10.31 -4.08 -13.24
N ARG A 99 -11.19 -3.36 -12.52
CA ARG A 99 -12.17 -2.46 -13.13
C ARG A 99 -11.52 -1.35 -13.94
N VAL A 100 -10.49 -0.69 -13.40
CA VAL A 100 -9.74 0.35 -14.11
C VAL A 100 -9.15 -0.20 -15.39
N MET A 101 -8.47 -1.35 -15.33
CA MET A 101 -7.86 -1.99 -16.50
C MET A 101 -8.91 -2.33 -17.57
N GLN A 102 -10.05 -2.89 -17.17
CA GLN A 102 -11.16 -3.18 -18.09
C GLN A 102 -11.66 -1.90 -18.76
N ARG A 103 -11.87 -0.83 -17.99
CA ARG A 103 -12.40 0.45 -18.49
C ARG A 103 -11.44 1.15 -19.44
N ILE A 104 -10.14 1.08 -19.20
CA ILE A 104 -9.10 1.55 -20.13
C ILE A 104 -9.17 0.74 -21.43
N GLY A 105 -9.26 -0.59 -21.34
CA GLY A 105 -9.44 -1.46 -22.51
C GLY A 105 -10.68 -1.08 -23.32
N GLU A 106 -11.84 -0.94 -22.67
CA GLU A 106 -13.10 -0.51 -23.30
C GLU A 106 -12.99 0.87 -23.96
N THR A 107 -12.21 1.78 -23.39
CA THR A 107 -11.99 3.12 -23.94
C THR A 107 -11.22 3.06 -25.26
N TYR A 108 -10.20 2.20 -25.37
CA TYR A 108 -9.46 1.99 -26.62
C TYR A 108 -10.32 1.38 -27.76
N PHE A 109 -11.39 0.66 -27.43
CA PHE A 109 -12.31 0.07 -28.41
C PHE A 109 -13.56 0.93 -28.66
N SER A 110 -13.68 2.07 -27.98
CA SER A 110 -14.76 3.03 -28.18
C SER A 110 -14.36 4.07 -29.24
N PRO A 111 -15.32 4.70 -29.95
CA PRO A 111 -15.01 5.83 -30.81
C PRO A 111 -14.28 6.94 -30.03
N ASN A 112 -13.27 7.55 -30.67
CA ASN A 112 -12.49 8.63 -30.07
C ASN A 112 -13.41 9.70 -29.47
N LYS A 113 -13.15 10.06 -28.22
CA LYS A 113 -13.96 11.03 -27.47
C LYS A 113 -13.41 12.43 -27.70
N ASP A 114 -14.30 13.41 -27.70
CA ASP A 114 -13.90 14.82 -27.74
C ASP A 114 -13.07 15.14 -26.48
N LEU A 115 -11.96 15.89 -26.66
CA LEU A 115 -11.15 16.42 -25.57
C LEU A 115 -11.97 17.28 -24.61
N ALA A 116 -13.06 17.90 -25.08
CA ALA A 116 -14.00 18.61 -24.20
C ALA A 116 -14.65 17.69 -23.16
N ALA A 117 -14.87 16.41 -23.48
CA ALA A 117 -15.37 15.41 -22.51
C ALA A 117 -14.31 15.06 -21.44
N PHE A 118 -13.02 15.24 -21.74
CA PHE A 118 -11.95 15.07 -20.76
C PHE A 118 -11.98 16.17 -19.69
N ALA A 119 -12.41 17.39 -20.04
CA ALA A 119 -12.55 18.48 -19.08
C ALA A 119 -13.65 18.24 -18.03
N ASP A 120 -14.65 17.42 -18.36
CA ASP A 120 -15.80 17.12 -17.50
C ASP A 120 -15.63 15.81 -16.70
N ILE A 121 -14.45 15.19 -16.76
CA ILE A 121 -14.10 13.95 -16.02
C ILE A 121 -14.39 14.08 -14.52
N ARG A 122 -14.27 15.30 -13.97
CA ARG A 122 -14.47 15.56 -12.54
C ARG A 122 -15.94 15.55 -12.11
N HIS A 123 -16.89 15.78 -13.02
CA HIS A 123 -18.33 15.87 -12.72
C HIS A 123 -19.09 14.61 -13.08
N ALA A 124 -18.66 13.90 -14.12
CA ALA A 124 -19.15 12.56 -14.37
C ALA A 124 -18.29 11.58 -13.57
N GLY A 125 -18.73 11.17 -12.38
CA GLY A 125 -18.00 10.18 -11.56
C GLY A 125 -17.64 8.89 -12.32
N ASP A 126 -18.37 8.58 -13.40
CA ASP A 126 -18.11 7.49 -14.34
C ASP A 126 -16.95 7.77 -15.32
N LEU A 127 -16.34 8.96 -15.33
CA LEU A 127 -15.24 9.30 -16.23
C LEU A 127 -13.87 9.28 -15.55
N ASP A 128 -13.79 9.25 -14.22
CA ASP A 128 -12.53 9.05 -13.51
C ASP A 128 -12.39 7.59 -13.07
N PRO A 129 -11.78 6.71 -13.89
CA PRO A 129 -11.63 5.30 -13.55
C PRO A 129 -10.79 5.09 -12.27
N LEU A 130 -9.97 6.06 -11.88
CA LEU A 130 -9.00 5.91 -10.77
C LEU A 130 -9.53 6.39 -9.42
N CYS A 131 -10.71 7.04 -9.38
CA CYS A 131 -11.27 7.57 -8.14
C CYS A 131 -11.52 6.46 -7.11
N ASP A 132 -12.29 5.43 -7.49
CA ASP A 132 -12.63 4.31 -6.61
C ASP A 132 -11.40 3.49 -6.22
N PHE A 133 -10.48 3.27 -7.16
CA PHE A 133 -9.19 2.64 -6.89
C PHE A 133 -8.39 3.44 -5.83
N SER A 134 -8.34 4.77 -5.95
CA SER A 134 -7.64 5.63 -4.99
C SER A 134 -8.30 5.58 -3.61
N HIS A 135 -9.63 5.48 -3.54
CA HIS A 135 -10.35 5.28 -2.29
C HIS A 135 -10.04 3.93 -1.64
N ALA A 136 -10.03 2.84 -2.43
CA ALA A 136 -9.63 1.51 -1.95
C ALA A 136 -8.19 1.50 -1.41
N CYS A 137 -7.25 2.06 -2.16
CA CYS A 137 -5.85 2.23 -1.74
C CYS A 137 -5.74 2.96 -0.39
N ARG A 138 -6.49 4.06 -0.23
CA ARG A 138 -6.48 4.84 1.02
C ARG A 138 -7.05 4.06 2.20
N ALA A 139 -8.13 3.30 1.98
CA ALA A 139 -8.72 2.45 3.02
C ALA A 139 -7.73 1.37 3.46
N GLU A 140 -7.13 0.67 2.50
CA GLU A 140 -6.14 -0.37 2.77
C GLU A 140 -4.90 0.18 3.51
N LEU A 141 -4.33 1.28 3.04
CA LEU A 141 -3.17 1.92 3.69
C LEU A 141 -3.50 2.54 5.05
N ALA A 142 -4.78 2.79 5.36
CA ALA A 142 -5.21 3.24 6.67
C ALA A 142 -5.35 2.09 7.67
N ILE A 143 -5.74 0.88 7.22
CA ILE A 143 -5.82 -0.33 8.05
C ILE A 143 -4.43 -0.72 8.54
N ALA A 144 -3.41 -0.63 7.68
CA ALA A 144 -2.02 -0.88 8.04
C ALA A 144 -1.41 0.06 9.12
N ARG A 145 -2.17 1.04 9.64
CA ARG A 145 -1.76 1.90 10.76
C ARG A 145 -2.13 1.36 12.15
N ARG A 146 -2.94 0.30 12.24
CA ARG A 146 -3.39 -0.30 13.50
C ARG A 146 -2.62 -1.58 13.80
#